data_AF-A0A6N2E1T1-F1
#
_entry.id   AF-A0A6N2E1T1-F1
#
_cell.length_a   1.000
_cell.length_b   1.000
_cell.length_c   1.000
_cell.angle_alpha   90.00
_cell.angle_beta   90.00
_cell.angle_gamma   90.00
#
_symmetry.space_group_name_H-M   'P 1'
#
loop_
_entity.id
_entity.type
_entity.pdbx_description
1 polymer ?
#
loop_
_entity_poly.entity_id
_entity_poly.type
_entity_poly.pdbx_seq_one_letter_code
_entity_poly.pdbx_strand_id
1 'polypeptide(L)' 'MSDRSKPTTTDGGVPVSSDEHSLAVGPNGPLLLHDHYLIEQMANFNRERIPERQPHAKGGGAFGRFEVT' A
#
# COMPACT_ATOMS: atom_id res chain seq x y z
N MET A 1 3.42 7.64 -14.29
CA MET A 1 2.52 6.52 -13.95
C MET A 1 1.53 6.37 -15.08
N SER A 2 1.29 5.15 -15.57
CA SER A 2 0.30 4.94 -16.63
C SER A 2 -1.10 5.11 -16.04
N ASP A 3 -1.85 6.09 -16.54
CA ASP A 3 -3.18 6.44 -16.04
C ASP A 3 -4.26 5.56 -16.67
N ARG A 4 -4.42 4.34 -16.12
CA ARG A 4 -5.57 3.47 -16.43
C ARG A 4 -6.42 3.38 -15.17
N SER A 5 -7.59 4.00 -15.22
CA SER A 5 -8.58 3.96 -14.13
C SER A 5 -9.05 2.51 -13.92
N LYS A 6 -8.53 1.89 -12.87
CA LYS A 6 -9.05 0.67 -12.27
C LYS A 6 -9.73 1.05 -10.97
N PRO A 7 -10.81 0.36 -10.57
CA PRO A 7 -11.38 0.58 -9.25
C PRO A 7 -10.34 0.24 -8.17
N THR A 8 -10.30 1.04 -7.11
CA THR A 8 -9.55 0.68 -5.90
C THR A 8 -10.19 -0.55 -5.27
N THR A 9 -9.37 -1.48 -4.78
CA THR A 9 -9.81 -2.71 -4.14
C THR A 9 -9.06 -2.97 -2.84
N THR A 10 -9.63 -3.81 -1.98
CA THR A 10 -8.91 -4.48 -0.89
C THR A 10 -7.88 -5.48 -1.46
N ASP A 11 -7.02 -6.04 -0.60
CA ASP A 11 -6.10 -7.13 -0.94
C ASP A 11 -6.85 -8.40 -1.37
N GLY A 12 -8.09 -8.56 -0.89
CA GLY A 12 -9.03 -9.60 -1.33
C GLY A 12 -9.68 -9.33 -2.69
N GLY A 13 -9.41 -8.18 -3.31
CA GLY A 13 -9.98 -7.78 -4.61
C GLY A 13 -11.41 -7.24 -4.53
N VAL A 14 -11.93 -6.95 -3.33
CA VAL A 14 -13.27 -6.36 -3.17
C VAL A 14 -13.20 -4.87 -3.49
N PRO A 15 -14.09 -4.32 -4.34
CA PRO A 15 -14.14 -2.88 -4.59
C PRO A 15 -14.39 -2.09 -3.30
N VAL A 16 -13.61 -1.03 -3.10
CA VAL A 16 -13.77 -0.15 -1.93
C VAL A 16 -14.80 0.93 -2.23
N SER A 17 -15.59 1.30 -1.23
CA SER A 17 -16.59 2.37 -1.36
C SER A 17 -15.99 3.78 -1.39
N SER A 18 -14.87 4.00 -0.71
CA SER A 18 -14.21 5.30 -0.54
C SER A 18 -12.76 5.07 -0.11
N ASP A 19 -11.80 5.77 -0.72
CA ASP A 19 -10.37 5.72 -0.37
C ASP A 19 -9.97 6.95 0.47
N GLU A 20 -10.74 8.04 0.36
CA GLU A 20 -10.44 9.33 1.00
C GLU A 20 -11.07 9.49 2.39
N HIS A 21 -12.12 8.71 2.68
CA HIS A 21 -12.90 8.83 3.91
C HIS A 21 -13.03 7.49 4.64
N SER A 22 -12.76 7.54 5.95
CA SER A 22 -13.02 6.45 6.90
C SER A 22 -14.50 6.38 7.30
N LEU A 23 -14.94 5.20 7.74
CA LEU A 23 -16.28 4.97 8.25
C LEU A 23 -16.44 5.52 9.69
N ALA A 24 -17.40 6.42 9.87
CA ALA A 24 -17.64 7.13 11.13
C ALA A 24 -19.14 7.24 11.46
N VAL A 25 -19.46 7.52 12.73
CA VAL A 25 -20.83 7.85 13.17
C VAL A 25 -21.18 9.31 12.81
N GLY A 26 -21.53 9.53 11.54
CA GLY A 26 -21.76 10.87 11.00
C GLY A 26 -20.46 11.63 10.67
N PRO A 27 -20.54 12.82 10.04
CA PRO A 27 -19.38 13.48 9.43
C PRO A 27 -18.23 13.85 10.38
N ASN A 28 -18.53 14.07 11.66
CA ASN A 28 -17.55 14.43 12.70
C ASN A 28 -17.62 13.46 13.90
N GLY A 29 -18.12 12.25 13.68
CA GLY A 29 -18.22 11.23 14.72
C GLY A 29 -16.94 10.41 14.91
N PRO A 30 -16.92 9.52 15.92
CA PRO A 30 -15.84 8.56 16.08
C PRO A 30 -15.80 7.56 14.91
N LEU A 31 -14.59 7.05 14.63
CA LEU A 31 -14.37 5.98 13.66
C LEU A 31 -14.87 4.63 14.18
N LEU A 32 -15.35 3.80 13.26
CA LEU A 32 -15.88 2.48 13.56
C LEU A 32 -14.82 1.40 13.33
N LEU A 33 -14.62 0.51 14.31
CA LEU A 33 -13.63 -0.57 14.22
C LEU A 33 -13.88 -1.56 13.06
N HIS A 34 -15.12 -1.66 12.58
CA HIS A 34 -15.47 -2.53 11.47
C HIS A 34 -15.20 -1.92 10.08
N ASP A 35 -14.55 -0.76 10.04
CA ASP A 35 -13.91 -0.26 8.82
C ASP A 35 -12.70 -1.15 8.45
N HIS A 36 -12.97 -2.32 7.89
CA HIS A 36 -11.95 -3.30 7.58
C HIS A 36 -10.92 -2.77 6.57
N TYR A 37 -11.34 -1.93 5.63
CA TYR A 37 -10.45 -1.36 4.63
C TYR A 37 -9.42 -0.40 5.25
N LEU A 38 -9.87 0.50 6.13
CA LEU A 38 -8.96 1.39 6.86
C LEU A 38 -7.94 0.58 7.69
N ILE A 39 -8.40 -0.43 8.41
CA ILE A 39 -7.56 -1.27 9.26
C ILE A 39 -6.52 -2.02 8.41
N GLU A 40 -6.93 -2.57 7.28
CA GLU A 40 -6.07 -3.26 6.32
C GLU A 40 -5.00 -2.32 5.74
N GLN A 41 -5.39 -1.14 5.25
CA GLN A 41 -4.48 -0.15 4.70
C GLN A 41 -3.42 0.28 5.73
N MET A 42 -3.85 0.59 6.97
CA MET A 42 -2.93 0.95 8.04
C MET A 42 -2.05 -0.23 8.48
N ALA A 43 -2.57 -1.46 8.48
CA ALA A 43 -1.79 -2.63 8.83
C ALA A 43 -0.66 -2.89 7.83
N ASN A 44 -0.92 -2.69 6.54
CA ASN A 44 0.06 -2.80 5.47
C ASN A 44 1.10 -1.68 5.55
N PHE A 45 0.66 -0.42 5.66
CA PHE A 45 1.55 0.74 5.79
C PHE A 45 2.51 0.61 7.00
N ASN A 46 1.98 0.24 8.16
CA ASN A 46 2.76 0.05 9.38
C ASN A 46 3.83 -1.05 9.27
N ARG A 47 3.76 -1.91 8.24
CA ARG A 47 4.65 -3.06 8.01
C ARG A 47 5.48 -2.94 6.73
N GLU A 48 5.54 -1.77 6.11
CA GLU A 48 6.34 -1.59 4.88
C GLU A 48 7.86 -1.70 5.10
N ARG A 49 8.34 -1.37 6.30
CA ARG A 49 9.78 -1.36 6.58
C ARG A 49 10.28 -2.76 6.92
N ILE A 50 11.34 -3.17 6.22
CA ILE A 50 12.16 -4.34 6.53
C ILE A 50 13.56 -3.90 6.98
N PRO A 51 14.32 -4.76 7.68
CA PRO A 51 15.70 -4.45 8.03
C PRO A 51 16.57 -4.11 6.81
N GLU A 52 17.45 -3.12 6.96
CA GLU A 52 18.41 -2.74 5.92
C GLU A 52 19.62 -3.68 5.87
N ARG A 53 20.40 -3.60 4.78
CA ARG A 53 21.63 -4.40 4.60
C ARG A 53 22.79 -3.82 5.42
N GLN A 54 23.63 -4.71 5.96
CA GLN A 54 24.88 -4.37 6.63
C GLN A 54 26.08 -5.09 5.96
N PRO A 55 27.02 -4.41 5.28
CA PRO A 55 27.04 -3.02 4.82
C PRO A 55 26.26 -2.80 3.50
N HIS A 56 26.33 -1.57 2.95
CA HIS A 56 25.72 -1.14 1.66
C HIS A 56 24.18 -1.01 1.64
N ALA A 57 23.58 -0.39 2.67
CA ALA A 57 22.15 -0.09 2.72
C ALA A 57 21.66 0.84 1.59
N LYS A 58 22.52 1.74 1.08
CA LYS A 58 22.19 2.69 -0.01
C LYS A 58 22.78 2.24 -1.34
N GLY A 59 21.95 2.16 -2.37
CA GLY A 59 22.38 1.82 -3.73
C GLY A 59 21.31 2.11 -4.78
N GLY A 60 21.65 1.88 -6.05
CA GLY A 60 20.73 1.86 -7.19
C GLY A 60 20.96 0.59 -8.01
N GLY A 61 19.97 0.16 -8.79
CA GLY A 61 20.03 -1.06 -9.59
C GLY A 61 19.60 -0.84 -11.04
N ALA A 62 20.20 -1.61 -11.95
CA ALA A 62 19.80 -1.69 -13.35
C ALA A 62 19.88 -3.15 -13.82
N PHE A 63 19.00 -3.55 -14.73
CA PHE A 63 19.08 -4.85 -15.38
C PHE A 63 20.11 -4.82 -16.51
N GLY A 64 20.70 -5.97 -16.84
CA GLY A 64 21.68 -6.10 -17.92
C GLY A 64 21.89 -7.56 -18.32
N ARG A 65 22.72 -7.77 -19.35
CA ARG A 65 23.13 -9.11 -19.82
C ARG A 65 24.65 -9.13 -19.96
N PHE A 66 25.26 -10.20 -19.47
CA PHE A 66 26.68 -10.48 -19.67
C PHE A 66 26.84 -11.46 -20.83
N GLU A 67 27.78 -11.19 -21.73
CA GLU A 67 28.12 -12.03 -22.89
C GLU A 67 29.63 -12.21 -22.96
N VAL A 68 30.08 -13.47 -23.08
CA VAL A 68 31.50 -13.81 -23.19
C VAL A 68 31.96 -13.58 -24.62
N THR A 69 33.13 -12.96 -24.78
CA THR A 69 33.83 -12.81 -26.06
C THR A 69 34.75 -13.98 -26.32
#